data_AF-A0AAP0BUV8-F1
#
_entry.id   AF-A0AAP0BUV8-F1
#
_cell.length_a   1.000
_cell.length_b   1.000
_cell.length_c   1.000
_cell.angle_alpha   90.00
_cell.angle_beta   90.00
_cell.angle_gamma   90.00
#
_symmetry.space_group_name_H-M   'P 1'
#
loop_
_entity.id
_entity.type
_entity.pdbx_description
1 polymer ?
#
loop_
_entity_poly.entity_id
_entity_poly.type
_entity_poly.pdbx_seq_one_letter_code
_entity_poly.pdbx_strand_id
1 'polypeptide(L)'
;MREAKGVILEGDCKNVLDFCSRSLQRAAWCDPTFMEQELSFLAELNQVLFRHIPREANRLADFCAKFGMSNNFIWTDVVSAPAEFLEILQDDLGRLPSV
;
A
#
# COMPACT_ATOMS: atom_id res chain seq x y z
N MET A 1 -0.32 -9.22 -19.69
CA MET A 1 -0.18 -8.53 -18.39
C MET A 1 0.36 -7.15 -18.71
N ARG A 2 -0.32 -6.05 -18.37
CA ARG A 2 0.29 -4.72 -18.57
C ARG A 2 1.45 -4.65 -17.58
N GLU A 3 2.69 -4.64 -18.07
CA GLU A 3 3.85 -4.35 -17.22
C GLU A 3 3.66 -2.92 -16.70
N ALA A 4 3.27 -2.81 -15.44
CA ALA A 4 3.20 -1.51 -14.80
C ALA A 4 4.61 -0.92 -14.79
N LYS A 5 4.78 0.26 -15.39
CA LYS A 5 6.09 0.96 -15.43
C LYS A 5 6.52 1.46 -14.05
N GLY A 6 5.63 1.40 -13.07
CA GLY A 6 5.88 1.80 -11.69
C GLY A 6 4.66 1.58 -10.82
N VAL A 7 4.83 1.80 -9.52
CA VAL A 7 3.80 1.73 -8.50
C VAL A 7 3.72 3.03 -7.72
N ILE A 8 2.52 3.38 -7.28
CA ILE A 8 2.29 4.44 -6.29
C ILE A 8 1.93 3.74 -4.99
N LEU A 9 2.72 3.99 -3.94
CA LEU A 9 2.46 3.51 -2.59
C LEU A 9 1.86 4.64 -1.78
N GLU A 10 0.58 4.51 -1.46
CA GLU A 10 -0.16 5.45 -0.65
C GLU A 10 -0.27 4.96 0.80
N GLY A 11 -0.20 5.87 1.75
CA GLY A 11 -0.36 5.55 3.17
C GLY A 11 -0.58 6.78 4.04
N ASP A 12 -1.16 6.58 5.21
CA ASP A 12 -1.48 7.65 6.17
C ASP A 12 -0.37 7.89 7.21
N CYS A 13 0.60 6.98 7.31
CA CYS A 13 1.77 7.15 8.17
C CYS A 13 2.95 7.78 7.41
N LYS A 14 3.07 9.11 7.50
CA LYS A 14 4.17 9.87 6.87
C LYS A 14 5.55 9.36 7.26
N ASN A 15 5.76 8.99 8.53
CA ASN A 15 7.07 8.51 9.01
C ASN A 15 7.51 7.23 8.29
N VAL A 16 6.58 6.30 8.04
CA VAL A 16 6.86 5.05 7.31
C VAL A 16 7.17 5.35 5.85
N LEU A 17 6.37 6.20 5.19
CA LEU A 17 6.62 6.59 3.81
C LEU A 17 7.98 7.30 3.63
N ASP A 18 8.32 8.21 4.55
CA ASP A 18 9.61 8.92 4.54
C ASP A 18 10.78 7.97 4.83
N PHE A 19 10.57 6.93 5.64
CA PHE A 19 11.56 5.86 5.85
C PHE A 19 11.79 5.06 4.57
N CYS A 20 10.73 4.50 3.97
CA CYS A 20 10.84 3.71 2.75
C CYS A 20 11.46 4.49 1.59
N SER A 21 11.04 5.75 1.40
CA SER A 21 11.58 6.64 0.37
C SER A 21 13.09 6.87 0.55
N ARG A 22 13.54 7.15 1.79
CA ARG A 22 14.97 7.33 2.09
C ARG A 22 15.77 6.04 1.93
N SER A 23 15.21 4.90 2.34
CA SER A 23 15.85 3.59 2.18
C SER A 23 16.05 3.24 0.70
N LEU A 24 15.05 3.48 -0.15
CA LEU A 24 15.14 3.26 -1.59
C LEU A 24 16.14 4.21 -2.26
N GLN A 25 16.14 5.49 -1.87
CA GLN A 25 17.14 6.45 -2.34
C GLN A 25 18.54 6.02 -1.92
N ARG A 26 18.76 5.55 -0.69
CA ARG A 26 20.10 5.09 -0.29
C ARG A 26 20.55 3.85 -1.07
N ALA A 27 19.67 2.88 -1.28
CA ALA A 27 19.98 1.68 -2.06
C ALA A 27 20.39 2.02 -3.51
N ALA A 28 19.76 3.02 -4.12
CA ALA A 28 20.10 3.46 -5.48
C ALA A 28 21.48 4.16 -5.58
N TRP A 29 21.97 4.77 -4.49
CA TRP A 29 23.20 5.58 -4.50
C TRP A 29 24.40 4.91 -3.83
N CYS A 30 24.19 3.97 -2.91
CA CYS A 30 25.26 3.36 -2.11
C CYS A 30 25.53 1.90 -2.51
N ASP A 31 24.59 1.01 -2.20
CA ASP A 31 24.63 -0.42 -2.50
C ASP A 31 23.22 -1.01 -2.29
N PRO A 32 22.66 -1.81 -3.22
CA PRO A 32 21.40 -2.51 -3.01
C PRO A 32 21.35 -3.40 -1.75
N THR A 33 22.50 -3.81 -1.19
CA THR A 33 22.55 -4.55 0.09
C THR A 33 22.19 -3.70 1.31
N PHE A 34 22.10 -2.37 1.16
CA PHE A 34 21.77 -1.45 2.26
C PHE A 34 20.29 -1.49 2.67
N MET A 35 19.40 -1.99 1.80
CA MET A 35 18.00 -2.09 2.17
C MET A 35 17.79 -3.20 3.20
N GLU A 36 16.96 -2.92 4.21
CA GLU A 36 16.41 -3.97 5.08
C GLU A 36 15.79 -5.06 4.20
N GLN A 37 15.98 -6.34 4.56
CA GLN A 37 15.54 -7.47 3.74
C GLN A 37 14.05 -7.35 3.40
N GLU A 38 13.27 -6.84 4.35
CA GLU A 38 11.83 -6.59 4.27
C GLU A 38 11.44 -5.54 3.21
N LEU A 39 12.35 -4.65 2.82
CA LEU A 39 12.10 -3.59 1.84
C LEU A 39 12.77 -3.84 0.48
N SER A 40 13.65 -4.83 0.38
CA SER A 40 14.42 -5.14 -0.83
C SER A 40 13.57 -5.27 -2.11
N PHE A 41 12.34 -5.80 -2.00
CA PHE A 41 11.39 -5.92 -3.10
C PHE A 41 11.03 -4.57 -3.76
N LEU A 42 11.16 -3.44 -3.04
CA LEU A 42 10.91 -2.12 -3.60
C LEU A 42 11.91 -1.73 -4.69
N ALA A 43 13.14 -2.25 -4.65
CA ALA A 43 14.13 -2.03 -5.71
C ALA A 43 13.84 -2.86 -6.98
N GLU A 44 13.03 -3.91 -6.88
CA GLU A 44 12.63 -4.73 -8.03
C GLU A 44 11.56 -4.02 -8.88
N LEU A 45 10.93 -2.98 -8.34
CA LEU A 45 9.91 -2.18 -9.01
C LEU A 45 10.56 -1.10 -9.88
N ASN A 46 10.19 -1.04 -11.16
CA ASN A 46 10.73 -0.10 -12.14
C ASN A 46 10.73 1.37 -11.68
N GLN A 47 9.68 1.79 -10.97
CA GLN A 47 9.55 3.12 -10.39
C GLN A 47 8.61 3.05 -9.19
N VAL A 48 8.97 3.70 -8.08
CA VAL A 48 8.13 3.76 -6.87
C VAL A 48 7.92 5.22 -6.50
N LEU A 49 6.66 5.62 -6.33
CA LEU A 49 6.28 6.93 -5.79
C LEU A 49 5.58 6.74 -4.46
N PHE A 50 6.03 7.47 -3.43
CA PHE A 50 5.39 7.46 -2.12
C PHE A 50 4.49 8.67 -1.97
N ARG A 51 3.23 8.46 -1.57
CA ARG A 51 2.26 9.53 -1.36
C ARG A 51 1.61 9.40 0.01
N HIS A 52 1.76 10.45 0.80
CA HIS A 52 1.01 10.58 2.04
C HIS A 52 -0.44 10.96 1.73
N ILE A 53 -1.39 10.26 2.33
CA ILE A 53 -2.82 10.54 2.22
C ILE A 53 -3.44 10.69 3.62
N PRO A 54 -4.54 11.44 3.78
CA PRO A 54 -5.29 11.47 5.03
C PRO A 54 -5.79 10.07 5.40
N ARG A 55 -5.94 9.79 6.70
CA ARG A 55 -6.41 8.48 7.18
C ARG A 55 -7.81 8.15 6.67
N GLU A 56 -8.64 9.19 6.49
CA GLU A 56 -10.00 9.11 5.96
C GLU A 56 -10.05 8.72 4.48
N ALA A 57 -8.91 8.81 3.77
CA ALA A 57 -8.74 8.31 2.42
C ALA A 57 -8.06 6.93 2.38
N ASN A 58 -7.51 6.45 3.50
CA ASN A 58 -6.84 5.15 3.62
C ASN A 58 -7.75 4.10 4.32
N ARG A 59 -9.07 4.22 4.18
CA ARG A 59 -10.06 3.48 4.99
C ARG A 59 -9.98 1.97 4.77
N LEU A 60 -9.81 1.53 3.53
CA LEU A 60 -9.69 0.10 3.21
C LEU A 60 -8.46 -0.53 3.88
N ALA A 61 -7.30 0.13 3.80
CA ALA A 61 -6.09 -0.39 4.43
C ALA A 61 -6.20 -0.41 5.97
N ASP A 62 -6.81 0.64 6.55
CA ASP A 62 -7.09 0.71 8.00
C ASP A 62 -8.05 -0.40 8.45
N PHE A 63 -9.11 -0.67 7.68
CA PHE A 63 -10.02 -1.79 7.91
C PHE A 63 -9.26 -3.12 7.85
N CYS A 64 -8.49 -3.37 6.79
CA CYS A 64 -7.71 -4.59 6.63
C CYS A 64 -6.73 -4.80 7.79
N ALA A 65 -6.06 -3.75 8.26
CA ALA A 65 -5.13 -3.83 9.38
C ALA A 65 -5.84 -4.18 10.71
N LYS A 66 -6.95 -3.49 11.02
CA LYS A 66 -7.77 -3.75 12.22
C LYS A 66 -8.39 -5.14 12.20
N PHE A 67 -8.91 -5.54 11.04
CA PHE A 67 -9.47 -6.87 10.83
C PHE A 67 -8.39 -7.93 10.99
N GLY A 68 -7.21 -7.71 10.39
CA GLY A 68 -5.96 -8.47 10.57
C GLY A 68 -5.65 -8.80 12.03
N MET A 69 -5.74 -7.79 12.90
CA MET A 69 -5.47 -7.95 14.34
C MET A 69 -6.43 -8.90 15.06
N SER A 70 -7.66 -9.08 14.56
CA SER A 70 -8.64 -9.98 15.18
C SER A 70 -8.29 -11.47 15.04
N ASN A 71 -7.28 -11.79 14.20
CA ASN A 71 -6.65 -13.11 14.02
C ASN A 71 -7.60 -14.31 13.81
N ASN A 72 -8.83 -14.03 13.35
CA ASN A 72 -9.87 -15.04 13.17
C ASN A 72 -10.63 -14.84 11.85
N PHE A 73 -9.90 -14.86 10.74
CA PHE A 73 -10.54 -14.87 9.42
C PHE A 73 -9.65 -15.55 8.38
N ILE A 74 -10.30 -16.18 7.41
CA ILE A 74 -9.69 -16.67 6.18
C ILE A 74 -10.29 -15.85 5.05
N TRP A 75 -9.47 -14.99 4.45
CA TRP A 75 -9.85 -14.18 3.31
C TRP A 75 -8.99 -14.58 2.12
N THR A 76 -9.52 -15.47 1.27
CA THR A 76 -8.80 -16.05 0.13
C THR A 76 -9.03 -15.31 -1.18
N ASP A 77 -10.16 -14.60 -1.29
CA ASP A 77 -10.55 -13.89 -2.50
C ASP A 77 -11.56 -12.77 -2.20
N VAL A 78 -11.88 -11.96 -3.20
CA VAL A 78 -12.84 -10.84 -3.05
C VAL A 78 -14.25 -11.32 -2.66
N VAL A 79 -14.62 -12.56 -2.99
CA VAL A 79 -15.96 -13.12 -2.68
C VAL A 79 -16.07 -13.43 -1.20
N SER A 80 -14.99 -13.87 -0.56
CA SER A 80 -14.93 -14.12 0.87
C SER A 80 -14.65 -12.85 1.70
N ALA A 81 -14.63 -11.66 1.08
CA ALA A 81 -14.38 -10.41 1.78
C ALA A 81 -15.55 -10.08 2.73
N PRO A 82 -15.27 -9.50 3.91
CA PRO A 82 -16.32 -9.00 4.80
C PRO A 82 -17.23 -7.99 4.07
N ALA A 83 -18.53 -7.98 4.38
CA ALA A 83 -19.47 -7.03 3.78
C ALA A 83 -19.03 -5.57 4.00
N GLU A 84 -18.53 -5.24 5.19
CA GLU A 84 -18.00 -3.91 5.52
C GLU A 84 -16.82 -3.51 4.62
N PHE A 85 -15.95 -4.46 4.23
CA PHE A 85 -14.89 -4.19 3.26
C PHE A 85 -15.46 -3.77 1.89
N LEU A 86 -16.48 -4.49 1.41
CA LEU A 86 -17.12 -4.20 0.13
C LEU A 86 -17.85 -2.85 0.15
N GLU A 87 -18.48 -2.50 1.27
CA GLU A 87 -19.13 -1.19 1.45
C GLU A 87 -18.12 -0.04 1.40
N ILE A 88 -17.00 -0.16 2.13
CA ILE A 88 -15.93 0.85 2.09
C ILE A 88 -15.37 0.98 0.67
N LEU A 89 -15.19 -0.15 -0.04
CA LEU A 89 -14.66 -0.17 -1.40
C LEU A 89 -15.61 0.52 -2.38
N GLN A 90 -16.91 0.24 -2.30
CA GLN A 90 -17.92 0.89 -3.14
C GLN A 90 -17.95 2.41 -2.90
N ASP A 91 -17.90 2.84 -1.63
CA ASP A 91 -17.83 4.26 -1.29
C ASP A 91 -16.58 4.94 -1.85
N ASP A 92 -15.40 4.31 -1.73
CA ASP A 92 -14.14 4.86 -2.24
C ASP A 92 -14.15 4.94 -3.77
N LEU A 93 -14.72 3.94 -4.46
CA LEU A 93 -14.90 3.96 -5.91
C LEU A 93 -15.91 5.03 -6.37
N GLY A 94 -17.01 5.21 -5.63
CA GLY A 94 -18.02 6.24 -5.92
C GLY A 94 -17.52 7.67 -5.72
N ARG A 95 -16.39 7.85 -5.03
CA ARG A 95 -15.70 9.15 -4.84
C ARG A 95 -14.68 9.45 -5.92
N LEU A 96 -14.39 8.52 -6.82
CA LEU A 96 -13.53 8.80 -7.97
C LEU A 96 -14.27 9.76 -8.92
N PRO A 97 -13.66 10.88 -9.33
CA PRO A 97 -14.28 11.77 -10.31
C PRO A 97 -14.55 10.98 -11.60
N SER A 98 -15.74 11.16 -12.18
CA SER A 98 -16.09 10.61 -13.48
C SER A 98 -15.02 11.03 -14.49
N VAL A 99 -14.31 10.04 -15.05
CA VAL A 99 -13.29 10.25 -16.10
C VAL A 99 -13.99 10.61 -17.40
#